data_AF-A0A6L5QYB5-F1
#
_entry.id   AF-A0A6L5QYB5-F1
#
_cell.length_a   1.000
_cell.length_b   1.000
_cell.length_c   1.000
_cell.angle_alpha   90.00
_cell.angle_beta   90.00
_cell.angle_gamma   90.00
#
_symmetry.space_group_name_H-M   'P 1'
#
loop_
_entity.id
_entity.type
_entity.pdbx_description
1 polymer ?
#
loop_
_entity_poly.entity_id
_entity_poly.type
_entity_poly.pdbx_seq_one_letter_code
_entity_poly.pdbx_strand_id
1 'polypeptide(L)'
;MDNLGVLFLSELVGTAMLVLLGCGVVANVALAKTKGYNGGFLMVNIGWGLAVFAGVIVAYASGAHINPAVTLGLVANGATEFG
;
A
#
# COMPACT_ATOMS: atom_id res chain seq x y z
N MET A 1 17.24 -10.36 -11.59
CA MET A 1 18.05 -10.52 -10.36
C MET A 1 17.09 -11.15 -9.38
N ASP A 2 16.97 -12.47 -9.40
CA ASP A 2 15.76 -13.11 -8.86
C ASP A 2 16.08 -13.55 -7.44
N ASN A 3 16.30 -12.55 -6.58
CA ASN A 3 16.54 -12.78 -5.16
C ASN A 3 15.22 -12.67 -4.42
N LEU A 4 14.67 -13.82 -4.02
CA LEU A 4 13.43 -13.91 -3.25
C LEU A 4 13.43 -13.02 -2.00
N GLY A 5 14.58 -12.88 -1.33
CA GLY A 5 14.70 -12.01 -0.17
C GLY A 5 14.51 -10.52 -0.50
N VAL A 6 14.97 -10.08 -1.68
CA VAL A 6 14.78 -8.70 -2.15
C VAL A 6 13.31 -8.46 -2.53
N LEU A 7 12.70 -9.41 -3.24
CA LEU A 7 11.28 -9.33 -3.63
C LEU A 7 10.38 -9.26 -2.40
N PHE A 8 10.60 -10.17 -1.44
CA PHE A 8 9.86 -10.20 -0.19
C PHE A 8 10.03 -8.91 0.61
N LEU A 9 11.26 -8.40 0.73
CA LEU A 9 11.52 -7.16 1.46
C LEU A 9 10.87 -5.96 0.76
N SER A 10 10.85 -5.93 -0.57
CA SER A 10 10.21 -4.87 -1.34
C SER A 10 8.70 -4.83 -1.10
N GLU A 11 8.01 -5.97 -1.16
CA GLU A 11 6.58 -6.09 -0.82
C GLU A 11 6.31 -5.71 0.65
N LEU A 12 7.16 -6.16 1.59
CA LEU A 12 7.02 -5.88 3.01
C LEU A 12 7.13 -4.38 3.30
N VAL A 13 8.17 -3.71 2.79
CA VAL A 13 8.38 -2.28 3.04
C VAL A 13 7.34 -1.44 2.28
N GLY A 14 6.92 -1.84 1.09
CA GLY A 14 5.83 -1.16 0.37
C GLY A 14 4.48 -1.29 1.08
N THR A 15 4.15 -2.47 1.59
CA THR A 15 2.94 -2.68 2.39
C THR A 15 3.01 -1.91 3.70
N ALA A 16 4.17 -1.87 4.36
CA ALA A 16 4.38 -1.06 5.56
C ALA A 16 4.17 0.44 5.27
N MET A 17 4.65 0.94 4.13
CA MET A 17 4.41 2.33 3.70
C MET A 17 2.92 2.60 3.45
N LEU A 18 2.24 1.71 2.72
CA LEU A 18 0.79 1.78 2.48
C LEU A 18 0.01 1.87 3.80
N VAL A 19 0.28 0.97 4.74
CA VAL A 19 -0.42 0.92 6.03
C VAL A 19 -0.09 2.14 6.88
N LEU A 20 1.18 2.54 6.96
CA LEU A 20 1.60 3.70 7.75
C LEU A 20 0.88 4.98 7.31
N LEU A 21 0.84 5.24 6.00
CA LEU A 21 0.22 6.45 5.45
C LEU A 21 -1.31 6.34 5.40
N GLY A 22 -1.85 5.19 4.99
CA GLY A 22 -3.29 4.94 4.90
C GLY A 22 -3.97 4.95 6.28
N CYS A 23 -3.45 4.19 7.24
CA CYS A 23 -3.95 4.27 8.62
C CYS A 23 -3.61 5.62 9.25
N GLY A 24 -2.52 6.26 8.84
CA GLY A 24 -2.15 7.62 9.26
C GLY A 24 -3.19 8.67 8.90
N VAL A 25 -3.74 8.66 7.68
CA VAL A 25 -4.83 9.58 7.31
C VAL A 25 -6.10 9.29 8.10
N VAL A 26 -6.42 8.01 8.36
CA VAL A 26 -7.57 7.65 9.19
C VAL A 26 -7.38 8.15 10.63
N ALA A 27 -6.19 7.95 11.21
CA ALA A 27 -5.85 8.47 12.53
C ALA A 27 -5.93 10.00 12.58
N ASN A 28 -5.45 10.69 11.54
CA ASN A 28 -5.53 12.15 11.43
C ASN A 28 -6.98 12.66 11.34
N VAL A 29 -7.92 11.87 10.79
CA VAL A 29 -9.34 12.30 10.68
C VAL A 29 -10.17 11.87 11.89
N ALA A 30 -9.87 10.72 12.50
CA ALA A 30 -10.69 10.11 13.55
C ALA A 30 -10.28 10.50 14.98
N LEU A 31 -8.99 10.72 15.25
CA LEU A 31 -8.53 11.05 16.60
C LEU A 31 -8.78 12.50 16.95
N ALA A 32 -9.29 12.76 18.16
CA ALA A 32 -9.39 14.11 18.69
C ALA A 32 -7.98 14.74 18.83
N LYS A 33 -7.89 16.06 18.65
CA LYS A 33 -6.65 16.87 18.73
C LYS A 33 -5.67 16.70 17.57
N THR A 34 -6.11 16.15 16.44
CA THR A 34 -5.37 16.22 15.18
C THR A 34 -5.82 17.45 14.38
N LYS A 35 -4.99 17.88 13.41
CA LYS A 35 -5.36 19.00 12.52
C LYS A 35 -6.39 18.59 11.46
N GLY A 36 -6.54 17.29 11.20
CA GLY A 36 -7.52 16.76 10.25
C GLY A 36 -8.81 16.26 10.88
N TYR A 37 -9.03 16.45 12.19
CA TYR A 37 -10.21 15.93 12.88
C TYR A 37 -11.50 16.36 12.16
N ASN A 38 -12.36 15.39 11.87
CA ASN A 38 -13.59 15.57 11.10
C ASN A 38 -13.37 16.06 9.64
N GLY A 39 -12.21 15.75 9.04
CA GLY A 39 -11.88 16.05 7.64
C GLY A 39 -12.70 15.30 6.58
N GLY A 40 -13.52 14.33 7.00
CA GLY A 40 -14.52 13.67 6.15
C GLY A 40 -13.97 12.70 5.10
N PHE A 41 -14.89 12.20 4.28
CA PHE A 41 -14.63 11.09 3.34
C PHE A 41 -13.61 11.43 2.24
N LEU A 42 -13.67 12.64 1.68
CA LEU A 42 -12.76 13.06 0.61
C LEU A 42 -11.29 13.05 1.05
N MET A 43 -11.01 13.53 2.26
CA MET A 43 -9.65 13.57 2.81
C MET A 43 -9.09 12.16 2.98
N VAL A 44 -9.91 11.22 3.47
CA VAL A 44 -9.52 9.81 3.62
C VAL A 44 -9.22 9.19 2.26
N ASN A 45 -10.08 9.39 1.25
CA ASN A 45 -9.88 8.80 -0.08
C ASN A 45 -8.61 9.29 -0.77
N ILE A 46 -8.37 10.60 -0.77
CA ILE A 46 -7.15 11.16 -1.37
C ILE A 46 -5.90 10.70 -0.60
N GLY A 47 -5.97 10.68 0.74
CA GLY A 47 -4.87 10.19 1.57
C GLY A 47 -4.53 8.72 1.31
N TRP A 48 -5.53 7.85 1.19
CA TRP A 48 -5.33 6.45 0.81
C TRP A 48 -4.78 6.29 -0.61
N GLY A 49 -5.28 7.08 -1.57
CA GLY A 49 -4.75 7.06 -2.94
C GLY A 49 -3.26 7.41 -3.00
N LEU A 50 -2.83 8.43 -2.25
CA LEU A 50 -1.41 8.78 -2.13
C LEU A 50 -0.60 7.73 -1.35
N ALA A 51 -1.20 7.07 -0.36
CA ALA A 51 -0.55 5.97 0.37
C ALA A 51 -0.26 4.77 -0.55
N VAL A 52 -1.21 4.40 -1.42
CA VAL A 52 -1.01 3.36 -2.45
C VAL A 52 0.10 3.77 -3.41
N PHE A 53 0.08 5.01 -3.91
CA PHE A 53 1.13 5.51 -4.81
C PHE A 53 2.53 5.42 -4.19
N ALA A 54 2.68 5.86 -2.94
CA ALA A 54 3.95 5.75 -2.22
C ALA A 54 4.37 4.30 -1.99
N GLY A 55 3.43 3.43 -1.61
CA GLY A 55 3.67 1.99 -1.43
C GLY A 55 4.16 1.32 -2.71
N VAL A 56 3.58 1.66 -3.87
CA VAL A 56 3.99 1.12 -5.17
C VAL A 56 5.41 1.54 -5.56
N ILE A 57 5.77 2.80 -5.34
CA ILE A 57 7.15 3.28 -5.61
C ILE A 57 8.16 2.52 -4.75
N VAL A 58 7.84 2.28 -3.47
CA VAL A 58 8.72 1.57 -2.54
C VAL A 58 8.82 0.07 -2.89
N ALA A 59 7.73 -0.54 -3.37
CA ALA A 59 7.68 -1.96 -3.75
C ALA A 59 8.11 -2.25 -5.20
N TYR A 60 8.64 -1.27 -5.93
CA TYR A 60 8.93 -1.35 -7.37
C TYR A 60 9.73 -2.60 -7.78
N ALA A 61 10.63 -3.09 -6.91
CA ALA A 61 11.47 -4.23 -7.23
C ALA A 61 10.72 -5.58 -7.29
N SER A 62 9.45 -5.63 -6.88
CA SER A 62 8.68 -6.88 -6.68
C SER A 62 7.38 -7.01 -7.48
N GLY A 63 7.13 -6.10 -8.43
CA GLY A 63 5.83 -5.98 -9.11
C GLY A 63 4.81 -5.15 -8.32
N ALA A 64 5.12 -4.80 -7.07
CA ALA A 64 4.41 -3.83 -6.25
C ALA A 64 2.92 -4.16 -6.04
N HIS A 65 2.64 -5.41 -5.70
CA HIS A 65 1.28 -5.86 -5.41
C HIS A 65 0.74 -5.21 -4.15
N ILE A 66 1.55 -5.18 -3.08
CA ILE A 66 1.29 -4.59 -1.76
C ILE A 66 -0.06 -4.97 -1.16
N ASN A 67 -0.65 -6.06 -1.66
CA ASN A 67 -2.00 -6.52 -1.38
C ASN A 67 -2.14 -8.01 -1.77
N PRO A 68 -2.43 -8.90 -0.82
CA PRO A 68 -2.63 -10.33 -1.10
C PRO A 68 -3.73 -10.61 -2.13
N ALA A 69 -4.80 -9.79 -2.19
CA ALA A 69 -5.88 -9.98 -3.14
C ALA A 69 -5.43 -9.76 -4.60
N VAL A 70 -4.48 -8.85 -4.82
CA VAL A 70 -3.88 -8.61 -6.15
C VAL A 70 -3.06 -9.83 -6.56
N THR A 71 -2.19 -10.33 -5.68
CA THR A 71 -1.39 -11.54 -5.93
C THR A 71 -2.29 -12.74 -6.25
N LEU A 72 -3.33 -12.98 -5.45
CA LEU A 72 -4.25 -14.09 -5.67
C LEU A 72 -5.07 -13.91 -6.96
N GLY A 73 -5.43 -12.67 -7.31
CA GLY A 73 -6.10 -12.35 -8.56
C GLY A 73 -5.24 -12.69 -9.78
N LEU A 74 -3.95 -12.38 -9.73
CA LEU A 74 -3.00 -12.75 -10.78
C LEU A 74 -2.84 -14.26 -10.90
N VAL A 75 -2.74 -14.98 -9.78
CA VAL A 75 -2.71 -16.45 -9.75
C VAL A 75 -3.98 -17.03 -10.39
N ALA A 76 -5.16 -16.51 -10.02
CA ALA A 76 -6.43 -16.98 -10.57
C ALA A 76 -6.59 -16.70 -12.07
N ASN A 77 -5.94 -15.64 -12.57
CA ASN A 77 -5.88 -15.30 -14.00
C ASN A 77 -4.84 -16.11 -14.78
N GLY A 78 -4.13 -17.05 -14.13
CA GLY A 78 -3.11 -17.88 -14.76
C GLY A 78 -1.79 -17.16 -15.04
N ALA A 79 -1.51 -16.06 -14.34
CA ALA A 79 -0.22 -15.38 -14.46
C ALA A 79 0.93 -16.32 -14.04
N THR A 80 1.94 -16.43 -14.88
CA THR A 80 3.17 -17.19 -14.61
C THR A 80 4.30 -16.32 -14.08
N GLU A 81 4.16 -14.99 -14.22
CA GLU A 81 5.07 -13.98 -13.73
C GLU A 81 4.27 -12.94 -12.94
N PHE A 82 4.89 -12.39 -11.89
CA PHE A 82 4.24 -11.50 -10.94
C PHE A 82 4.90 -10.11 -10.90
N GLY A 83 5.77 -9.83 -11.87
CA GLY A 83 6.72 -8.73 -11.81
C GLY A 83 8.10 -9.21 -11.41
#